data_AF-A0A7C5WAS1-F1
#
_entry.id   AF-A0A7C5WAS1-F1
#
_cell.length_a   1.000
_cell.length_b   1.000
_cell.length_c   1.000
_cell.angle_alpha   90.00
_cell.angle_beta   90.00
_cell.angle_gamma   90.00
#
_symmetry.space_group_name_H-M   'P 1'
#
loop_
_entity.id
_entity.type
_entity.pdbx_description
1 polymer ?
#
loop_
_entity_poly.entity_id
_entity_poly.type
_entity_poly.pdbx_seq_one_letter_code
_entity_poly.pdbx_strand_id
1 'polypeptide(L)'
;MKSFIILLLLSAFSATQLFAQKSPQRVEPPFWWAGMHHPEVQIMVYEPSIGATRVKIDHPGIIVKEVVAVENPNYLFIYLDLSEAKPGTFQIEFISMGWSQYVYDFELKERDENARNREGFDASDAIYLLMPDRFANGDPENDDMPGMLEKADIENPDGRHGGDIQGIIK
;
A
#
# COMPACT_ATOMS: atom_id res chain seq x y z
N MET A 1 -24.20 -24.73 -45.04
CA MET A 1 -23.11 -23.74 -45.23
C MET A 1 -23.29 -22.50 -44.34
N LYS A 2 -24.47 -21.86 -44.27
CA LYS A 2 -24.70 -20.68 -43.40
C LYS A 2 -24.52 -20.94 -41.90
N SER A 3 -24.95 -22.10 -41.36
CA SER A 3 -24.71 -22.45 -39.94
C SER A 3 -23.26 -22.75 -39.59
N PHE A 4 -22.43 -23.17 -40.55
CA PHE A 4 -21.02 -23.46 -40.31
C PHE A 4 -20.20 -22.17 -40.19
N ILE A 5 -20.60 -21.12 -40.93
CA ILE A 5 -19.98 -19.79 -40.86
C ILE A 5 -20.34 -19.08 -39.54
N ILE A 6 -21.56 -19.27 -39.01
CA ILE A 6 -21.98 -18.71 -37.71
C ILE A 6 -21.21 -19.37 -36.55
N LEU A 7 -20.95 -20.68 -36.63
CA LEU A 7 -20.17 -21.38 -35.59
C LEU A 7 -18.69 -20.94 -35.58
N LEU A 8 -18.12 -20.61 -36.75
CA LEU A 8 -16.74 -20.14 -36.90
C LEU A 8 -16.56 -18.67 -36.48
N LEU A 9 -17.63 -17.86 -36.58
CA LEU A 9 -17.64 -16.47 -36.08
C LEU A 9 -17.85 -16.40 -34.56
N LEU A 10 -18.53 -17.38 -33.95
CA LEU A 10 -18.72 -17.45 -32.49
C LEU A 10 -17.47 -17.94 -31.75
N SER A 11 -16.59 -18.73 -32.39
CA SER A 11 -15.34 -19.19 -31.78
C SER A 11 -14.22 -18.14 -31.82
N ALA A 12 -14.35 -17.09 -32.62
CA ALA A 12 -13.39 -15.98 -32.70
C ALA A 12 -13.56 -14.94 -31.57
N PHE A 13 -14.61 -15.05 -30.74
CA PHE A 13 -14.91 -14.06 -29.68
C PHE A 13 -14.40 -14.45 -28.28
N SER A 14 -13.73 -15.60 -28.12
CA SER A 14 -13.44 -16.18 -26.80
C SER A 14 -11.99 -16.09 -26.32
N ALA A 15 -11.18 -15.16 -26.84
CA ALA A 15 -9.77 -15.06 -26.42
C ALA A 15 -9.25 -13.64 -26.20
N THR A 16 -10.10 -12.70 -25.77
CA THR A 16 -9.58 -11.53 -25.05
C THR A 16 -9.20 -11.99 -23.65
N GLN A 17 -7.98 -12.51 -23.52
CA GLN A 17 -7.37 -12.66 -22.21
C GLN A 17 -7.24 -11.26 -21.61
N LEU A 18 -8.09 -10.95 -20.63
CA LEU A 18 -7.87 -9.85 -19.72
C LEU A 18 -6.58 -10.18 -18.96
N PHE A 19 -5.45 -9.68 -19.44
CA PHE A 19 -4.24 -9.66 -18.64
C PHE A 19 -4.50 -8.72 -17.47
N ALA A 20 -4.82 -9.29 -16.31
CA ALA A 20 -4.82 -8.54 -15.07
C ALA A 20 -3.41 -7.95 -14.92
N GLN A 21 -3.35 -6.62 -14.91
CA GLN A 21 -2.11 -5.89 -14.75
C GLN A 21 -1.57 -6.18 -13.34
N LYS A 22 -0.32 -6.62 -13.26
CA LYS A 22 0.27 -7.01 -11.98
C LYS A 22 0.50 -5.76 -11.13
N SER A 23 0.30 -5.85 -9.83
CA SER A 23 0.80 -4.85 -8.88
C SER A 23 2.26 -5.15 -8.54
N PRO A 24 3.10 -4.14 -8.27
CA PRO A 24 4.39 -4.37 -7.61
C PRO A 24 4.18 -5.09 -6.28
N GLN A 25 5.15 -5.90 -5.85
CA GLN A 25 5.13 -6.64 -4.58
C GLN A 25 4.94 -5.73 -3.37
N ARG A 26 5.53 -4.53 -3.37
CA ARG A 26 5.44 -3.60 -2.24
C ARG A 26 5.55 -2.15 -2.67
N VAL A 27 4.68 -1.33 -2.12
CA VAL A 27 4.63 0.13 -2.30
C VAL A 27 4.50 0.77 -0.92
N GLU A 28 5.41 1.69 -0.60
CA GLU A 28 5.49 2.33 0.71
C GLU A 28 5.62 3.86 0.55
N PRO A 29 4.73 4.67 1.16
CA PRO A 29 3.50 4.24 1.83
C PRO A 29 2.48 3.65 0.81
N PRO A 30 1.55 2.78 1.24
CA PRO A 30 0.57 2.16 0.32
C PRO A 30 -0.54 3.12 -0.14
N PHE A 31 -0.73 4.22 0.59
CA PHE A 31 -1.66 5.30 0.27
C PHE A 31 -1.16 6.58 0.95
N TRP A 32 -1.74 7.73 0.61
CA TRP A 32 -1.45 9.00 1.27
C TRP A 32 -2.72 9.82 1.51
N TRP A 33 -2.57 11.08 1.92
CA TRP A 33 -3.68 12.01 2.11
C TRP A 33 -3.49 13.25 1.26
N ALA A 34 -4.59 13.76 0.71
CA ALA A 34 -4.61 15.07 0.07
C ALA A 34 -4.54 16.19 1.13
N GLY A 35 -4.02 17.35 0.75
CA GLY A 35 -3.98 18.53 1.64
C GLY A 35 -3.07 18.36 2.87
N MET A 36 -2.00 17.57 2.74
CA MET A 36 -0.95 17.51 3.76
C MET A 36 -0.16 18.82 3.82
N HIS A 37 0.40 19.16 5.00
CA HIS A 37 1.15 20.41 5.18
C HIS A 37 2.39 20.46 4.29
N HIS A 38 3.13 19.36 4.24
CA HIS A 38 4.14 19.15 3.22
C HIS A 38 3.46 18.45 2.02
N PRO A 39 3.40 19.10 0.84
CA PRO A 39 2.63 18.59 -0.29
C PRO A 39 3.37 17.50 -1.07
N GLU A 40 4.65 17.28 -0.81
CA GLU A 40 5.43 16.26 -1.51
C GLU A 40 5.39 14.93 -0.76
N VAL A 41 5.36 13.84 -1.52
CA VAL A 41 5.49 12.47 -1.01
C VAL A 41 6.52 11.72 -1.83
N GLN A 42 7.40 11.00 -1.14
CA GLN A 42 8.30 10.03 -1.75
C GLN A 42 7.69 8.64 -1.58
N ILE A 43 7.48 7.95 -2.69
CA ILE A 43 6.98 6.58 -2.72
C ILE A 43 8.16 5.66 -3.05
N MET A 44 8.41 4.67 -2.19
CA MET A 44 9.32 3.57 -2.44
C MET A 44 8.57 2.38 -3.02
N VAL A 45 9.05 1.86 -4.14
CA VAL A 45 8.48 0.70 -4.81
C VAL A 45 9.51 -0.41 -4.82
N TYR A 46 9.09 -1.61 -4.42
CA TYR A 46 9.87 -2.83 -4.54
C TYR A 46 9.14 -3.84 -5.42
N GLU A 47 9.86 -4.27 -6.45
CA GLU A 47 9.52 -5.38 -7.34
C GLU A 47 10.80 -5.77 -8.10
N PRO A 48 11.10 -7.07 -8.30
CA PRO A 48 12.23 -7.48 -9.14
C PRO A 48 12.33 -6.71 -10.47
N SER A 49 13.46 -6.06 -10.69
CA SER A 49 13.78 -5.24 -11.88
C SER A 49 12.91 -3.99 -12.11
N ILE A 50 12.18 -3.49 -11.10
CA ILE A 50 11.35 -2.29 -11.23
C ILE A 50 12.14 -1.02 -11.61
N GLY A 51 13.42 -0.96 -11.24
CA GLY A 51 14.31 0.16 -11.56
C GLY A 51 14.58 0.34 -13.06
N ALA A 52 14.26 -0.66 -13.88
CA ALA A 52 14.37 -0.59 -15.35
C ALA A 52 13.08 -0.05 -16.03
N THR A 53 12.06 0.32 -15.25
CA THR A 53 10.78 0.83 -15.76
C THR A 53 10.75 2.36 -15.79
N ARG A 54 9.80 2.91 -16.55
CA ARG A 54 9.42 4.32 -16.48
C ARG A 54 8.08 4.46 -15.80
N VAL A 55 7.93 5.52 -14.99
CA VAL A 55 6.68 5.83 -14.31
C VAL A 55 5.83 6.74 -15.17
N LYS A 56 4.54 6.44 -15.26
CA LYS A 56 3.52 7.31 -15.83
C LYS A 56 2.35 7.42 -14.85
N ILE A 57 1.95 8.66 -14.59
CA ILE A 57 0.75 9.00 -13.81
C ILE A 57 -0.02 10.01 -14.65
N ASP A 58 -1.29 9.72 -14.92
CA ASP A 58 -2.19 10.61 -15.66
C ASP A 58 -3.30 11.09 -14.72
N HIS A 59 -3.03 12.17 -13.99
CA HIS A 59 -3.97 12.73 -13.04
C HIS A 59 -3.84 14.26 -12.95
N PRO A 60 -4.93 15.03 -13.11
CA PRO A 60 -4.88 16.47 -12.95
C PRO A 60 -4.56 16.83 -11.49
N GLY A 61 -3.48 17.57 -11.27
CA GLY A 61 -3.05 18.03 -9.94
C GLY A 61 -1.97 17.17 -9.25
N ILE A 62 -1.47 16.11 -9.91
CA ILE A 62 -0.32 15.34 -9.44
C ILE A 62 0.85 15.59 -10.39
N ILE A 63 1.99 15.99 -9.85
CA ILE A 63 3.20 16.24 -10.62
C ILE A 63 4.26 15.22 -10.22
N VAL A 64 4.76 14.45 -11.18
CA VAL A 64 5.96 13.61 -10.98
C VAL A 64 7.18 14.53 -11.02
N LYS A 65 7.77 14.79 -9.86
CA LYS A 65 8.92 15.68 -9.71
C LYS A 65 10.19 14.97 -10.14
N GLU A 66 10.36 13.74 -9.66
CA GLU A 66 11.55 12.95 -9.88
C GLU A 66 11.23 11.46 -9.80
N VAL A 67 11.98 10.67 -10.56
CA VAL A 67 11.98 9.21 -10.49
C VAL A 67 13.43 8.77 -10.37
N VAL A 68 13.77 8.11 -9.27
CA VAL A 68 15.14 7.71 -8.95
C VAL A 68 15.24 6.19 -8.95
N ALA A 69 15.96 5.67 -9.95
CA ALA A 69 16.47 4.30 -9.93
C ALA A 69 17.81 4.29 -9.19
N VAL A 70 17.93 3.42 -8.19
CA VAL A 70 19.16 3.26 -7.39
C VAL A 70 19.98 2.08 -7.91
N GLU A 71 21.17 1.85 -7.33
CA GLU A 71 22.06 0.75 -7.74
C GLU A 71 21.38 -0.63 -7.69
N ASN A 72 20.50 -0.83 -6.70
CA ASN A 72 19.69 -2.04 -6.64
C ASN A 72 18.51 -1.95 -7.63
N PRO A 73 18.48 -2.80 -8.68
CA PRO A 73 17.46 -2.71 -9.73
C PRO A 73 16.05 -3.09 -9.25
N ASN A 74 15.92 -3.64 -8.04
CA ASN A 74 14.63 -4.05 -7.48
C ASN A 74 13.90 -2.93 -6.74
N TYR A 75 14.45 -1.72 -6.72
CA TYR A 75 13.86 -0.56 -6.05
C TYR A 75 13.74 0.64 -6.99
N LEU A 76 12.67 1.40 -6.81
CA LEU A 76 12.43 2.67 -7.49
C LEU A 76 11.81 3.66 -6.51
N PHE A 77 12.28 4.91 -6.52
CA PHE A 77 11.71 6.00 -5.73
C PHE A 77 11.01 7.00 -6.65
N ILE A 78 9.80 7.41 -6.27
CA ILE A 78 8.97 8.33 -7.04
C ILE A 78 8.64 9.51 -6.13
N TYR A 79 9.03 10.71 -6.54
CA TYR A 79 8.71 11.94 -5.82
C TYR A 79 7.53 12.60 -6.52
N LEU A 80 6.43 12.76 -5.79
CA LEU A 80 5.21 13.41 -6.26
C LEU A 80 5.00 14.72 -5.52
N ASP A 81 4.56 15.75 -6.23
CA ASP A 81 3.97 16.96 -5.66
C ASP A 81 2.44 16.85 -5.77
N LEU A 82 1.78 16.91 -4.62
CA LEU A 82 0.34 16.73 -4.43
C LEU A 82 -0.36 18.03 -3.99
N SER A 83 0.27 19.19 -4.17
CA SER A 83 -0.27 20.50 -3.75
C SER A 83 -1.68 20.78 -4.28
N GLU A 84 -1.95 20.38 -5.52
CA GLU A 84 -3.25 20.59 -6.20
C GLU A 84 -4.08 19.29 -6.30
N ALA A 85 -3.60 18.19 -5.71
CA ALA A 85 -4.27 16.90 -5.79
C ALA A 85 -5.51 16.86 -4.88
N LYS A 86 -6.60 16.32 -5.42
CA LYS A 86 -7.83 16.07 -4.67
C LYS A 86 -7.87 14.64 -4.12
N PRO A 87 -8.65 14.36 -3.06
CA PRO A 87 -8.92 13.00 -2.64
C PRO A 87 -9.46 12.14 -3.79
N GLY A 88 -9.02 10.89 -3.85
CA GLY A 88 -9.36 9.94 -4.89
C GLY A 88 -8.24 8.94 -5.16
N THR A 89 -8.47 8.02 -6.09
CA THR A 89 -7.48 7.01 -6.49
C THR A 89 -6.95 7.32 -7.88
N PHE A 90 -5.65 7.18 -8.08
CA PHE A 90 -4.99 7.32 -9.38
C PHE A 90 -4.04 6.17 -9.64
N GLN A 91 -3.75 5.92 -10.91
CA GLN A 91 -2.87 4.83 -11.32
C GLN A 91 -1.42 5.28 -11.44
N ILE A 92 -0.53 4.51 -10.84
CA ILE A 92 0.91 4.56 -11.10
C ILE A 92 1.23 3.41 -12.05
N GLU A 93 1.50 3.75 -13.31
CA GLU A 93 1.90 2.77 -14.33
C GLU A 93 3.42 2.65 -14.42
N PHE A 94 3.93 1.42 -14.41
CA PHE A 94 5.34 1.10 -14.58
C PHE A 94 5.56 0.47 -15.96
N ILE A 95 6.15 1.23 -16.87
CA ILE A 95 6.24 0.92 -18.29
C ILE A 95 7.64 0.41 -18.64
N SER A 96 7.71 -0.70 -19.36
CA SER A 96 8.94 -1.22 -19.97
C SER A 96 8.66 -1.66 -21.41
N MET A 97 9.61 -1.40 -22.31
CA MET A 97 9.49 -1.73 -23.74
C MET A 97 8.19 -1.21 -24.41
N GLY A 98 7.65 -0.08 -23.94
CA GLY A 98 6.43 0.52 -24.48
C GLY A 98 5.12 -0.07 -23.95
N TRP A 99 5.18 -1.07 -23.05
CA TRP A 99 4.01 -1.71 -22.45
C TRP A 99 4.03 -1.57 -20.93
N SER A 100 2.86 -1.36 -20.35
CA SER A 100 2.73 -1.26 -18.89
C SER A 100 2.86 -2.66 -18.27
N GLN A 101 3.89 -2.83 -17.44
CA GLN A 101 4.24 -4.09 -16.78
C GLN A 101 3.50 -4.24 -15.46
N TYR A 102 3.42 -3.14 -14.71
CA TYR A 102 2.74 -3.08 -13.43
C TYR A 102 1.86 -1.84 -13.35
N VAL A 103 0.76 -1.98 -12.60
CA VAL A 103 -0.11 -0.87 -12.22
C VAL A 103 -0.41 -0.96 -10.75
N TYR A 104 -0.29 0.18 -10.07
CA TYR A 104 -0.67 0.33 -8.68
C TYR A 104 -1.75 1.41 -8.56
N ASP A 105 -2.90 1.05 -7.99
CA ASP A 105 -3.97 1.98 -7.66
C ASP A 105 -3.61 2.69 -6.34
N PHE A 106 -3.04 3.89 -6.44
CA PHE A 106 -2.62 4.68 -5.28
C PHE A 106 -3.75 5.58 -4.80
N GLU A 107 -4.12 5.47 -3.52
CA GLU A 107 -5.20 6.23 -2.92
C GLU A 107 -4.67 7.50 -2.23
N LEU A 108 -5.28 8.65 -2.54
CA LEU A 108 -5.22 9.87 -1.73
C LEU A 108 -6.51 9.98 -0.94
N LYS A 109 -6.42 9.72 0.36
CA LYS A 109 -7.55 9.83 1.27
C LYS A 109 -7.89 11.28 1.56
N GLU A 110 -9.17 11.51 1.80
CA GLU A 110 -9.63 12.74 2.45
C GLU A 110 -9.19 12.72 3.92
N ARG A 111 -8.81 13.88 4.44
CA ARG A 111 -8.44 14.02 5.85
C ARG A 111 -9.69 14.32 6.66
N ASP A 112 -9.79 13.77 7.87
CA ASP A 112 -10.86 14.14 8.80
C ASP A 112 -10.88 15.66 9.01
N GLU A 113 -12.08 16.18 9.27
CA GLU A 113 -12.24 17.57 9.70
C GLU A 113 -11.32 17.86 10.89
N ASN A 114 -10.61 18.98 10.83
CA ASN A 114 -9.64 19.40 11.85
C ASN A 114 -8.47 18.43 12.10
N ALA A 115 -8.16 17.47 11.22
CA ALA A 115 -7.03 16.56 11.39
C ALA A 115 -5.66 17.26 11.59
N ARG A 116 -5.52 18.51 11.12
CA ARG A 116 -4.33 19.35 11.35
C ARG A 116 -4.22 19.88 12.77
N ASN A 117 -5.37 20.09 13.43
CA ASN A 117 -5.49 20.76 14.71
C ASN A 117 -5.85 19.77 15.83
N ARG A 118 -5.49 18.49 15.67
CA ARG A 118 -5.68 17.50 16.75
C ARG A 118 -4.86 17.93 17.96
N GLU A 119 -5.53 18.10 19.09
CA GLU A 119 -4.89 18.41 20.36
C GLU A 119 -4.05 17.20 20.80
N GLY A 120 -2.78 17.45 21.09
CA GLY A 120 -1.91 16.45 21.71
C GLY A 120 -2.11 16.39 23.22
N PHE A 121 -1.46 15.43 23.87
CA PHE A 121 -1.43 15.38 25.34
C PHE A 121 -0.66 16.59 25.91
N ASP A 122 -1.05 17.06 27.09
CA ASP A 122 -0.38 18.15 27.80
C ASP A 122 -0.25 17.89 29.32
N ALA A 123 0.07 18.93 30.09
CA ALA A 123 0.28 18.83 31.54
C ALA A 123 -1.00 18.55 32.35
N SER A 124 -2.17 18.59 31.72
CA SER A 124 -3.45 18.22 32.33
C SER A 124 -3.74 16.71 32.24
N ASP A 125 -3.02 15.98 31.40
CA ASP A 125 -3.22 14.55 31.18
C ASP A 125 -2.35 13.66 32.08
N ALA A 126 -2.86 12.46 32.37
CA ALA A 126 -2.09 11.36 32.94
C ALA A 126 -1.97 10.23 31.91
N ILE A 127 -0.74 9.86 31.57
CA ILE A 127 -0.46 8.86 30.53
C ILE A 127 -0.29 7.48 31.16
N TYR A 128 -1.03 6.50 30.65
CA TYR A 128 -0.87 5.09 31.02
C TYR A 128 0.01 4.38 29.99
N LEU A 129 1.22 4.00 30.40
CA LEU A 129 2.15 3.22 29.58
C LEU A 129 1.90 1.72 29.81
N LEU A 130 1.77 0.96 28.73
CA LEU A 130 1.65 -0.49 28.75
C LEU A 130 2.57 -1.14 27.72
N MET A 131 2.85 -2.43 27.92
CA MET A 131 3.43 -3.29 26.92
C MET A 131 2.30 -4.14 26.34
N PRO A 132 1.92 -4.00 25.05
CA PRO A 132 0.75 -4.68 24.50
C PRO A 132 0.73 -6.19 24.78
N ASP A 133 1.86 -6.85 24.53
CA ASP A 133 2.07 -8.29 24.76
C ASP A 133 1.89 -8.73 26.22
N ARG A 134 2.05 -7.81 27.19
CA ARG A 134 2.02 -8.11 28.64
C ARG A 134 0.83 -7.51 29.36
N PHE A 135 -0.07 -6.85 28.65
CA PHE A 135 -1.20 -6.16 29.27
C PHE A 135 -2.40 -7.08 29.44
N ALA A 136 -2.97 -7.55 28.33
CA ALA A 136 -4.11 -8.45 28.32
C ALA A 136 -4.16 -9.19 26.98
N ASN A 137 -4.39 -10.51 27.02
CA ASN A 137 -4.64 -11.33 25.85
C ASN A 137 -6.16 -11.39 25.61
N GLY A 138 -6.63 -10.69 24.59
CA GLY A 138 -8.05 -10.59 24.25
C GLY A 138 -8.52 -11.60 23.19
N ASP A 139 -7.59 -12.18 22.44
CA ASP A 139 -7.79 -13.15 21.38
C ASP A 139 -6.59 -14.13 21.25
N PRO A 140 -6.62 -15.26 21.98
CA PRO A 140 -5.55 -16.25 21.95
C PRO A 140 -5.31 -16.93 20.59
N GLU A 141 -6.23 -16.77 19.61
CA GLU A 141 -6.04 -17.34 18.27
C GLU A 141 -4.92 -16.63 17.49
N ASN A 142 -4.52 -15.43 17.90
CA ASN A 142 -3.47 -14.64 17.25
C ASN A 142 -2.09 -14.72 17.93
N ASP A 143 -1.96 -15.44 19.05
CA ASP A 143 -0.70 -15.63 19.79
C ASP A 143 0.41 -16.17 18.87
N ASP A 144 0.02 -17.09 17.98
CA ASP A 144 0.85 -17.78 17.02
C ASP A 144 0.33 -17.58 15.59
N MET A 145 1.01 -16.74 14.79
CA MET A 145 0.62 -16.52 13.40
C MET A 145 1.50 -17.31 12.41
N PRO A 146 0.91 -17.97 11.40
CA PRO A 146 1.68 -18.61 10.33
C PRO A 146 2.65 -17.63 9.66
N GLY A 147 3.90 -18.08 9.47
CA GLY A 147 4.96 -17.27 8.85
C GLY A 147 5.77 -16.41 9.83
N MET A 148 5.34 -16.28 11.09
CA MET A 148 6.17 -15.70 12.15
C MET A 148 7.19 -16.71 12.65
N LEU A 149 8.39 -16.21 13.00
CA LEU A 149 9.52 -17.06 13.39
C LEU A 149 9.43 -17.55 14.84
N GLU A 150 8.82 -16.76 15.71
CA GLU A 150 8.72 -17.02 17.14
C GLU A 150 7.33 -17.54 17.52
N LYS A 151 7.29 -18.46 18.47
CA LYS A 151 6.07 -19.02 19.05
C LYS A 151 5.79 -18.40 20.41
N ALA A 152 4.51 -18.29 20.77
CA ALA A 152 4.12 -17.83 22.09
C ALA A 152 4.59 -18.79 23.19
N ASP A 153 5.12 -18.24 24.27
CA ASP A 153 5.57 -18.96 25.46
C ASP A 153 5.45 -18.03 26.67
N ILE A 154 4.37 -18.22 27.43
CA ILE A 154 4.07 -17.41 28.62
C ILE A 154 5.03 -17.67 29.78
N GLU A 155 5.68 -18.84 29.81
CA GLU A 155 6.63 -19.21 30.87
C GLU A 155 8.01 -18.60 30.60
N ASN A 156 8.33 -18.27 29.35
CA ASN A 156 9.55 -17.56 28.99
C ASN A 156 9.38 -16.05 29.23
N PRO A 157 10.09 -15.44 30.19
CA PRO A 157 9.94 -14.01 30.49
C PRO A 157 10.27 -13.09 29.32
N ASP A 158 11.09 -13.55 28.36
CA ASP A 158 11.49 -12.81 27.16
C ASP A 158 10.67 -13.19 25.92
N GLY A 159 9.76 -14.18 26.04
CA GLY A 159 8.92 -14.66 24.94
C GLY A 159 7.69 -13.80 24.70
N ARG A 160 6.96 -14.12 23.63
CA ARG A 160 5.62 -13.57 23.38
C ARG A 160 4.60 -14.19 24.34
N HIS A 161 3.88 -13.36 25.08
CA HIS A 161 2.87 -13.79 26.08
C HIS A 161 1.43 -13.70 25.54
N GLY A 162 1.25 -13.12 24.34
CA GLY A 162 -0.03 -13.13 23.63
C GLY A 162 -0.91 -11.91 23.91
N GLY A 163 -0.42 -10.91 24.64
CA GLY A 163 -1.16 -9.67 24.80
C GLY A 163 -1.34 -8.95 23.45
N ASP A 164 -2.55 -8.43 23.21
CA ASP A 164 -2.96 -7.96 21.90
C ASP A 164 -3.83 -6.70 21.96
N ILE A 165 -4.14 -6.14 20.77
CA ILE A 165 -4.97 -4.93 20.66
C ILE A 165 -6.40 -5.19 21.17
N GLN A 166 -6.92 -6.40 20.97
CA GLN A 166 -8.26 -6.75 21.41
C GLN A 166 -8.38 -6.78 22.95
N GLY A 167 -7.31 -7.16 23.64
CA GLY A 167 -7.18 -7.13 25.09
C GLY A 167 -7.03 -5.72 25.62
N ILE A 168 -6.35 -4.83 24.91
CA ILE A 168 -6.26 -3.40 25.28
C ILE A 168 -7.64 -2.70 25.18
N ILE A 169 -8.48 -3.09 24.22
CA ILE A 169 -9.81 -2.49 24.00
C ILE A 169 -10.85 -2.96 25.03
N LYS A 170 -10.71 -4.17 25.57
CA LYS A 170 -11.67 -4.80 26.50
C LYS A 170 -11.47 -4.32 27.94
#